data_AF-A0A450X612-F1
#
_entry.id   AF-A0A450X612-F1
#
_cell.length_a   1.000
_cell.length_b   1.000
_cell.length_c   1.000
_cell.angle_alpha   90.00
_cell.angle_beta   90.00
_cell.angle_gamma   90.00
#
_symmetry.space_group_name_H-M   'P 1'
#
loop_
_entity.id
_entity.type
_entity.pdbx_description
1 polymer ?
#
loop_
_entity_poly.entity_id
_entity_poly.type
_entity_poly.pdbx_seq_one_letter_code
_entity_poly.pdbx_strand_id
1 'polypeptide(L)'
;MKTHDMDSAWSNRYKANPNSVSPRSKRHTFERLDSCFLPVSLQARNFVRPKLAGVVQWIGRRFPRCTVLVADTIHRITLEVTQGLAPEVALEEALALGQEFIHRKRCVFERWREQTEFSFVTCGEIQQRPAYHDYHRDLVHLFETDIPFRDSVESFSHAH
;
A
#
# COMPACT_ATOMS: atom_id res chain seq x y z
N MET A 1 32.52 -11.12 16.33
CA MET A 1 31.69 -10.53 15.27
C MET A 1 30.59 -9.72 15.94
N LYS A 2 30.70 -8.38 15.94
CA LYS A 2 29.86 -7.49 16.77
C LYS A 2 28.49 -7.29 16.11
N THR A 3 27.44 -7.74 16.77
CA THR A 3 26.01 -7.56 16.45
C THR A 3 25.47 -6.15 16.72
N HIS A 4 26.34 -5.19 17.09
CA HIS A 4 25.92 -3.89 17.62
C HIS A 4 25.52 -2.83 16.59
N ASP A 5 25.71 -3.08 15.28
CA ASP A 5 25.50 -2.03 14.26
C ASP A 5 24.12 -2.08 13.59
N MET A 6 23.44 -3.24 13.61
CA MET A 6 22.11 -3.37 13.02
C MET A 6 20.99 -2.77 13.87
N ASP A 7 21.18 -2.65 15.20
CA ASP A 7 20.16 -2.13 16.11
C ASP A 7 20.13 -0.59 16.17
N SER A 8 21.26 0.08 15.90
CA SER A 8 21.37 1.54 15.99
C SER A 8 20.52 2.27 14.94
N ALA A 9 20.37 1.70 13.76
CA ALA A 9 19.57 2.25 12.66
C ALA A 9 18.05 2.20 12.91
N TRP A 10 17.58 1.43 13.90
CA TRP A 10 16.16 1.39 14.32
C TRP A 10 15.86 2.31 15.51
N SER A 11 16.88 2.97 16.07
CA SER A 11 16.75 3.86 17.23
C SER A 11 15.97 5.16 16.94
N ASN A 12 15.81 5.53 15.66
CA ASN A 12 14.90 6.60 15.24
C ASN A 12 13.45 6.09 15.30
N ARG A 13 12.87 6.18 16.50
CA ARG A 13 11.54 5.66 16.88
C ARG A 13 10.40 6.43 16.19
N TYR A 14 10.16 6.14 14.91
CA TYR A 14 8.90 6.50 14.28
C TYR A 14 7.77 5.69 14.90
N LYS A 15 6.81 6.39 15.53
CA LYS A 15 5.61 5.79 16.08
C LYS A 15 4.43 6.12 15.18
N ALA A 16 3.90 5.12 14.48
CA ALA A 16 2.63 5.26 13.78
C ALA A 16 1.47 5.27 14.78
N ASN A 17 0.46 6.11 14.53
CA ASN A 17 -0.78 6.16 15.29
C ASN A 17 -1.95 6.38 14.30
N PRO A 18 -3.16 5.89 14.62
CA PRO A 18 -4.35 6.19 13.82
C PRO A 18 -4.65 7.69 13.82
N ASN A 19 -4.65 8.32 12.65
CA ASN A 19 -5.10 9.70 12.50
C ASN A 19 -6.63 9.74 12.45
N SER A 20 -7.22 9.03 11.48
CA SER A 20 -8.65 8.91 11.25
C SER A 20 -9.08 7.43 11.18
N VAL A 21 -10.34 7.17 11.54
CA VAL A 21 -10.99 5.86 11.41
C VAL A 21 -12.40 6.10 10.87
N SER A 22 -12.79 5.34 9.84
CA SER A 22 -14.13 5.37 9.26
C SER A 22 -14.78 3.98 9.32
N PRO A 23 -16.02 3.85 9.80
CA PRO A 23 -16.81 4.90 10.45
C PRO A 23 -16.19 5.28 11.82
N ARG A 24 -16.39 6.54 12.27
CA ARG A 24 -15.79 7.06 13.52
C ARG A 24 -16.11 6.19 14.75
N SER A 25 -17.28 5.56 14.77
CA SER A 25 -17.73 4.65 15.84
C SER A 25 -16.80 3.45 16.04
N LYS A 26 -15.99 3.08 15.04
CA LYS A 26 -15.06 1.95 15.12
C LYS A 26 -13.67 2.33 15.64
N ARG A 27 -13.42 3.61 15.99
CA ARG A 27 -12.08 4.10 16.41
C ARG A 27 -11.43 3.30 17.53
N HIS A 28 -12.24 2.71 18.42
CA HIS A 28 -11.74 1.94 19.57
C HIS A 28 -11.84 0.42 19.40
N THR A 29 -12.38 -0.06 18.28
CA THR A 29 -12.66 -1.48 18.07
C THR A 29 -12.00 -2.06 16.82
N PHE A 30 -11.56 -1.25 15.87
CA PHE A 30 -11.01 -1.74 14.61
C PHE A 30 -9.74 -2.60 14.81
N GLU A 31 -9.00 -2.40 15.91
CA GLU A 31 -7.82 -3.20 16.26
C GLU A 31 -8.17 -4.64 16.66
N ARG A 32 -9.45 -4.97 16.84
CA ARG A 32 -9.93 -6.34 17.14
C ARG A 32 -10.19 -7.16 15.88
N LEU A 33 -9.97 -6.61 14.69
CA LEU A 33 -10.13 -7.34 13.44
C LEU A 33 -8.95 -8.30 13.23
N ASP A 34 -9.22 -9.48 12.68
CA ASP A 34 -8.19 -10.53 12.50
C ASP A 34 -7.24 -10.28 11.32
N SER A 35 -7.55 -9.29 10.49
CA SER A 35 -6.83 -9.01 9.26
C SER A 35 -6.76 -7.52 8.97
N CYS A 36 -5.63 -7.07 8.44
CA CYS A 36 -5.50 -5.75 7.83
C CYS A 36 -5.15 -5.81 6.34
N PHE A 37 -5.33 -4.66 5.71
CA PHE A 37 -4.92 -4.40 4.34
C PHE A 37 -4.06 -3.12 4.33
N LEU A 38 -2.84 -3.22 3.82
CA LEU A 38 -1.88 -2.12 3.73
C LEU A 38 -1.58 -1.81 2.26
N PRO A 39 -2.25 -0.81 1.65
CA PRO A 39 -1.88 -0.34 0.34
C PRO A 39 -0.58 0.47 0.40
N VAL A 40 0.38 0.10 -0.43
CA VAL A 40 1.69 0.76 -0.59
C VAL A 40 1.70 1.49 -1.92
N SER A 41 1.76 2.81 -1.84
CA SER A 41 2.06 3.67 -2.99
C SER A 41 3.58 3.65 -3.23
N LEU A 42 3.99 3.21 -4.41
CA LEU A 42 5.40 3.20 -4.78
C LEU A 42 5.98 4.62 -4.79
N GLN A 43 7.26 4.72 -4.45
CA GLN A 43 8.03 5.98 -4.35
C GLN A 43 7.51 7.01 -3.32
N ALA A 44 6.38 6.76 -2.64
CA ALA A 44 5.90 7.66 -1.59
C ALA A 44 6.79 7.61 -0.34
N ARG A 45 7.15 8.80 0.16
CA ARG A 45 8.06 9.00 1.31
C ARG A 45 7.61 8.33 2.61
N ASN A 46 6.36 7.90 2.72
CA ASN A 46 5.85 7.19 3.89
C ASN A 46 6.22 5.70 3.91
N PHE A 47 6.54 5.11 2.75
CA PHE A 47 6.90 3.69 2.62
C PHE A 47 8.41 3.46 2.45
N VAL A 48 9.23 4.48 2.73
CA VAL A 48 10.67 4.31 2.92
C VAL A 48 11.00 4.13 4.41
N ARG A 49 12.16 3.52 4.70
CA ARG A 49 12.68 3.51 6.07
C ARG A 49 13.07 4.93 6.47
N PRO A 50 12.91 5.33 7.74
CA PRO A 50 12.41 4.55 8.89
C PRO A 50 10.89 4.50 9.06
N LYS A 51 10.11 5.27 8.30
CA LYS A 51 8.64 5.36 8.47
C LYS A 51 7.92 4.04 8.26
N LEU A 52 8.30 3.28 7.23
CA LEU A 52 7.74 1.96 6.97
C LEU A 52 7.90 1.02 8.18
N ALA A 53 9.04 1.09 8.87
CA ALA A 53 9.29 0.29 10.07
C ALA A 53 8.31 0.61 11.19
N GLY A 54 8.01 1.90 11.41
CA GLY A 54 7.03 2.33 12.40
C GLY A 54 5.61 1.88 12.07
N VAL A 55 5.22 1.89 10.79
CA VAL A 55 3.92 1.40 10.31
C VAL A 55 3.82 -0.12 10.52
N VAL A 56 4.80 -0.88 10.05
CA VAL A 56 4.83 -2.34 10.18
C VAL A 56 4.87 -2.77 11.64
N GLN A 57 5.61 -2.06 12.50
CA GLN A 57 5.58 -2.28 13.95
C GLN A 57 4.20 -2.04 14.56
N TRP A 58 3.51 -0.98 14.11
CA TRP A 58 2.18 -0.69 14.63
C TRP A 58 1.17 -1.78 14.22
N ILE A 59 1.25 -2.27 12.99
CA ILE A 59 0.46 -3.40 12.47
C ILE A 59 0.80 -4.70 13.20
N GLY A 60 2.10 -5.01 13.29
CA GLY A 60 2.65 -6.24 13.86
C GLY A 60 2.25 -6.51 15.31
N ARG A 61 1.77 -5.49 16.02
CA ARG A 61 1.30 -5.57 17.40
C ARG A 61 -0.21 -5.78 17.54
N ARG A 62 -0.95 -5.76 16.44
CA ARG A 62 -2.43 -5.62 16.46
C ARG A 62 -3.15 -6.65 15.61
N PHE A 63 -2.65 -6.91 14.41
CA PHE A 63 -3.36 -7.74 13.44
C PHE A 63 -2.63 -9.08 13.26
N PRO A 64 -3.30 -10.22 13.49
CA PRO A 64 -2.70 -11.53 13.24
C PRO A 64 -2.31 -11.75 11.77
N ARG A 65 -3.02 -11.11 10.83
CA ARG A 65 -2.75 -11.21 9.39
C ARG A 65 -2.76 -9.83 8.74
N CYS A 66 -1.91 -9.62 7.75
CA CYS A 66 -2.00 -8.42 6.93
C CYS A 66 -1.59 -8.68 5.48
N THR A 67 -2.43 -8.25 4.55
CA THR A 67 -2.08 -8.24 3.13
C THR A 67 -1.53 -6.87 2.74
N VAL A 68 -0.32 -6.87 2.21
CA VAL A 68 0.38 -5.69 1.68
C VAL A 68 0.12 -5.63 0.17
N LEU A 69 -0.68 -4.66 -0.27
CA LEU A 69 -0.89 -4.41 -1.69
C LEU A 69 0.20 -3.47 -2.21
N VAL A 70 0.98 -3.92 -3.19
CA VAL A 70 1.97 -3.08 -3.88
C VAL A 70 1.33 -2.54 -5.16
N ALA A 71 1.16 -1.23 -5.24
CA ALA A 71 0.46 -0.57 -6.34
C ALA A 71 1.33 -0.42 -7.61
N ASP A 72 1.85 -1.53 -8.15
CA ASP A 72 2.75 -1.56 -9.31
C ASP A 72 2.09 -1.07 -10.62
N THR A 73 1.18 -1.82 -11.22
CA THR A 73 0.63 -1.49 -12.55
C THR A 73 -0.14 -0.17 -12.58
N ILE A 74 -0.67 0.29 -11.44
CA ILE A 74 -1.31 1.59 -11.31
C ILE A 74 -0.27 2.72 -11.28
N HIS A 75 0.89 2.50 -10.65
CA HIS A 75 1.98 3.49 -10.56
C HIS A 75 2.54 3.89 -11.93
N ARG A 76 2.35 3.06 -12.96
CA ARG A 76 2.58 3.41 -14.36
C ARG A 76 1.97 4.77 -14.73
N ILE A 77 0.72 5.02 -14.32
CA ILE A 77 0.00 6.27 -14.61
C ILE A 77 0.72 7.46 -13.97
N THR A 78 1.22 7.29 -12.75
CA THR A 78 2.03 8.31 -12.08
C THR A 78 3.33 8.58 -12.83
N LEU A 79 4.01 7.54 -13.34
CA LEU A 79 5.24 7.72 -14.12
C LEU A 79 4.99 8.42 -15.46
N GLU A 80 3.92 8.05 -16.17
CA GLU A 80 3.51 8.72 -17.41
C GLU A 80 3.28 10.22 -17.18
N VAL A 81 2.49 10.57 -16.15
CA VAL A 81 2.12 11.96 -15.88
C VAL A 81 3.28 12.79 -15.32
N THR A 82 4.03 12.25 -14.36
CA THR A 82 5.04 13.03 -13.61
C THR A 82 6.43 13.01 -14.25
N GLN A 83 6.72 12.02 -15.09
CA GLN A 83 8.04 11.85 -15.73
C GLN A 83 7.95 11.85 -17.26
N GLY A 84 6.76 11.88 -17.85
CA GLY A 84 6.58 11.90 -19.30
C GLY A 84 7.04 10.61 -19.99
N LEU A 85 7.08 9.50 -19.25
CA LEU A 85 7.47 8.21 -19.82
C LEU A 85 6.41 7.70 -20.80
N ALA A 86 6.85 7.01 -21.85
CA ALA A 86 5.95 6.29 -22.74
C ALA A 86 5.21 5.17 -21.98
N PRO A 87 3.96 4.84 -22.34
CA PRO A 87 3.13 3.88 -21.61
C PRO A 87 3.80 2.51 -21.34
N GLU A 88 4.51 1.97 -22.31
CA GLU A 88 5.18 0.67 -22.22
C GLU A 88 6.39 0.73 -21.27
N VAL A 89 7.18 1.80 -21.38
CA VAL A 89 8.35 2.05 -20.51
C VAL A 89 7.87 2.28 -19.07
N ALA A 90 6.83 3.08 -18.89
CA ALA A 90 6.24 3.33 -17.58
C ALA A 90 5.71 2.04 -16.93
N LEU A 91 5.17 1.10 -17.72
CA LEU A 91 4.71 -0.19 -17.19
C LEU A 91 5.90 -1.03 -16.70
N GLU A 92 6.93 -1.16 -17.52
CA GLU A 92 8.14 -1.93 -17.19
C GLU A 92 8.79 -1.38 -15.91
N GLU A 93 8.97 -0.07 -15.83
CA GLU A 93 9.53 0.62 -14.66
C GLU A 93 8.66 0.44 -13.41
N ALA A 94 7.33 0.55 -13.53
CA ALA A 94 6.43 0.38 -12.40
C ALA A 94 6.44 -1.05 -11.84
N LEU A 95 6.50 -2.06 -12.72
CA LEU A 95 6.65 -3.47 -12.33
C LEU A 95 8.00 -3.71 -11.63
N ALA A 96 9.09 -3.17 -12.18
CA ALA A 96 10.42 -3.27 -11.58
C ALA A 96 10.46 -2.64 -10.18
N LEU A 97 9.89 -1.44 -10.01
CA LEU A 97 9.76 -0.77 -8.71
C LEU A 97 8.95 -1.59 -7.70
N GLY A 98 7.87 -2.25 -8.15
CA GLY A 98 7.07 -3.15 -7.32
C GLY A 98 7.87 -4.32 -6.78
N GLN A 99 8.59 -5.02 -7.67
CA GLN A 99 9.45 -6.15 -7.28
C GLN A 99 10.61 -5.71 -6.38
N GLU A 100 11.24 -4.58 -6.69
CA GLU A 100 12.29 -4.01 -5.86
C GLU A 100 11.78 -3.69 -4.45
N PHE A 101 10.58 -3.09 -4.32
CA PHE A 101 9.97 -2.81 -3.03
C PHE A 101 9.81 -4.08 -2.20
N ILE A 102 9.21 -5.13 -2.77
CA ILE A 102 9.01 -6.40 -2.08
C ILE A 102 10.37 -6.97 -1.66
N HIS A 103 11.33 -7.06 -2.58
CA HIS A 103 12.63 -7.65 -2.30
C HIS A 103 13.40 -6.88 -1.21
N ARG A 104 13.54 -5.56 -1.35
CA ARG A 104 14.35 -4.74 -0.45
C ARG A 104 13.69 -4.48 0.90
N LYS A 105 12.36 -4.46 0.96
CA LYS A 105 11.62 -4.11 2.20
C LYS A 105 11.10 -5.32 2.95
N ARG A 106 11.10 -6.54 2.38
CA ARG A 106 10.67 -7.79 3.05
C ARG A 106 11.22 -7.94 4.47
N CYS A 107 12.50 -7.64 4.67
CA CYS A 107 13.13 -7.74 5.99
C CYS A 107 12.51 -6.84 7.07
N VAL A 108 11.77 -5.78 6.71
CA VAL A 108 11.00 -4.97 7.68
C VAL A 108 9.80 -5.75 8.22
N PHE A 109 9.14 -6.52 7.35
CA PHE A 109 7.95 -7.32 7.66
C PHE A 109 8.32 -8.61 8.40
N GLU A 110 9.37 -9.30 7.94
CA GLU A 110 9.87 -10.54 8.56
C GLU A 110 10.22 -10.41 10.04
N ARG A 111 10.57 -9.19 10.49
CA ARG A 111 10.82 -8.90 11.91
C ARG A 111 9.62 -9.19 12.81
N TRP A 112 8.41 -9.17 12.25
CA TRP A 112 7.14 -9.34 12.97
C TRP A 112 6.44 -10.65 12.63
N ARG A 113 7.13 -11.59 11.95
CA ARG A 113 6.54 -12.85 11.46
C ARG A 113 5.96 -13.75 12.54
N GLU A 114 6.42 -13.60 13.78
CA GLU A 114 5.91 -14.36 14.94
C GLU A 114 4.57 -13.82 15.46
N GLN A 115 4.24 -12.56 15.17
CA GLN A 115 3.01 -11.90 15.61
C GLN A 115 2.00 -11.70 14.48
N THR A 116 2.49 -11.52 13.26
CA THR A 116 1.65 -11.22 12.09
C THR A 116 2.14 -11.97 10.86
N GLU A 117 1.21 -12.65 10.21
CA GLU A 117 1.40 -13.19 8.86
C GLU A 117 1.26 -12.06 7.84
N PHE A 118 2.37 -11.64 7.23
CA PHE A 118 2.36 -10.67 6.13
C PHE A 118 2.36 -11.40 4.79
N SER A 119 1.33 -11.15 3.98
CA SER A 119 1.29 -11.56 2.57
C SER A 119 1.45 -10.35 1.65
N PHE A 120 2.00 -10.57 0.47
CA PHE A 120 2.14 -9.54 -0.57
C PHE A 120 1.27 -9.90 -1.76
N VAL A 121 0.64 -8.88 -2.34
CA VAL A 121 -0.05 -8.99 -3.62
C VAL A 121 0.23 -7.72 -4.41
N THR A 122 0.34 -7.81 -5.73
CA THR A 122 0.49 -6.64 -6.59
C THR A 122 -0.81 -6.28 -7.32
N CYS A 123 -0.93 -5.03 -7.76
CA CYS A 123 -2.06 -4.61 -8.60
C CYS A 123 -2.09 -5.41 -9.90
N GLY A 124 -0.92 -5.72 -10.48
CA GLY A 124 -0.81 -6.63 -11.62
C GLY A 124 -1.45 -7.99 -11.36
N GLU A 125 -1.16 -8.62 -10.22
CA GLU A 125 -1.78 -9.90 -9.85
C GLU A 125 -3.29 -9.80 -9.61
N ILE A 126 -3.76 -8.69 -9.01
CA ILE A 126 -5.20 -8.44 -8.83
C ILE A 126 -5.91 -8.30 -10.18
N GLN A 127 -5.30 -7.58 -11.13
CA GLN A 127 -5.88 -7.31 -12.45
C GLN A 127 -6.07 -8.56 -13.30
N GLN A 128 -5.32 -9.64 -13.05
CA GLN A 128 -5.49 -10.93 -13.73
C GLN A 128 -6.64 -11.77 -13.15
N ARG A 129 -7.27 -11.36 -12.04
CA ARG A 129 -8.36 -12.14 -11.42
C ARG A 129 -9.67 -11.91 -12.16
N PRO A 130 -10.48 -12.94 -12.43
CA PRO A 130 -11.76 -12.77 -13.14
C PRO A 130 -12.67 -11.70 -12.52
N ALA A 131 -12.77 -11.68 -11.18
CA ALA A 131 -13.57 -10.71 -10.44
C ALA A 131 -13.14 -9.25 -10.68
N TYR A 132 -11.87 -8.99 -11.02
CA TYR A 132 -11.41 -7.63 -11.30
C TYR A 132 -12.15 -7.03 -12.49
N HIS A 133 -12.37 -7.78 -13.56
CA HIS A 133 -13.04 -7.28 -14.75
C HIS A 133 -14.49 -6.91 -14.48
N ASP A 134 -15.19 -7.72 -13.68
CA ASP A 134 -16.56 -7.41 -13.27
C ASP A 134 -16.61 -6.14 -12.41
N TYR A 135 -15.78 -6.05 -11.37
CA TYR A 135 -15.71 -4.84 -10.54
C TYR A 135 -15.31 -3.59 -11.34
N HIS A 136 -14.36 -3.71 -12.24
CA HIS A 136 -13.92 -2.59 -13.07
C HIS A 136 -15.04 -2.11 -13.99
N ARG A 137 -15.74 -3.03 -14.66
CA ARG A 137 -16.91 -2.69 -15.50
C ARG A 137 -17.98 -1.97 -14.67
N ASP A 138 -18.29 -2.48 -13.48
CA ASP A 138 -19.33 -1.90 -12.63
C ASP A 138 -18.92 -0.51 -12.10
N LEU A 139 -17.63 -0.29 -11.80
CA LEU A 139 -17.09 1.02 -11.43
C LEU A 139 -17.13 2.03 -12.59
N VAL A 140 -16.79 1.60 -13.81
CA VAL A 140 -16.90 2.43 -15.01
C VAL A 140 -18.37 2.80 -15.26
N HIS A 141 -19.27 1.83 -15.17
CA HIS A 141 -20.70 2.09 -15.30
C HIS A 141 -21.20 3.09 -14.26
N LEU A 142 -20.76 2.96 -13.01
CA LEU A 142 -21.11 3.90 -11.95
C LEU A 142 -20.55 5.31 -12.23
N PHE A 143 -19.32 5.41 -12.73
CA PHE A 143 -18.71 6.69 -13.14
C PHE A 143 -19.48 7.36 -14.28
N GLU A 144 -20.00 6.59 -15.23
CA GLU A 144 -20.76 7.11 -16.37
C GLU A 144 -22.19 7.54 -15.98
N THR A 145 -22.81 6.85 -15.01
CA THR A 145 -24.24 6.98 -14.72
C THR A 145 -24.58 7.71 -13.42
N ASP A 146 -23.71 7.68 -12.41
CA ASP A 146 -23.93 8.32 -11.11
C ASP A 146 -23.13 9.62 -11.00
N ILE A 147 -23.82 10.75 -11.12
CA ILE A 147 -23.22 12.09 -11.08
C ILE A 147 -22.45 12.32 -9.77
N PRO A 148 -23.01 12.05 -8.56
CA PRO A 148 -22.29 12.25 -7.31
C PRO A 148 -20.98 11.45 -7.24
N PHE A 149 -20.98 10.20 -7.70
CA PHE A 149 -19.79 9.36 -7.74
C PHE A 149 -18.76 9.93 -8.72
N ARG A 150 -19.15 10.29 -9.94
CA ARG A 150 -18.26 10.92 -10.92
C ARG A 150 -17.61 12.17 -10.37
N ASP A 151 -18.41 13.10 -9.84
CA ASP A 151 -17.93 14.36 -9.29
C ASP A 151 -16.93 14.12 -8.14
N SER A 152 -17.14 13.08 -7.33
CA SER A 152 -16.21 12.70 -6.26
C SER A 152 -14.86 12.20 -6.78
N VAL A 153 -14.85 11.44 -7.88
CA VAL A 153 -13.64 10.91 -8.53
C VAL A 153 -12.86 12.01 -9.23
N GLU A 154 -13.55 12.91 -9.94
CA GLU A 154 -12.94 14.07 -10.58
C GLU A 154 -12.34 15.03 -9.55
N SER A 155 -13.08 15.32 -8.47
CA SER A 155 -12.58 16.15 -7.37
C SER A 155 -11.32 15.57 -6.72
N PHE A 156 -11.24 14.25 -6.57
CA PHE A 156 -10.04 13.58 -6.06
C PHE A 156 -8.86 13.73 -7.02
N SER A 157 -9.10 13.60 -8.33
CA SER A 157 -8.06 13.71 -9.37
C SER A 157 -7.43 15.10 -9.45
N HIS A 158 -8.16 16.16 -9.10
CA HIS A 158 -7.65 17.53 -9.09
C HIS A 158 -6.90 17.92 -7.81
N ALA A 159 -7.04 17.15 -6.73
CA ALA A 159 -6.41 17.44 -5.44
C ALA A 159 -4.96 16.93 -5.34
N HIS A 160 -4.48 16.19 -6.33
CA HIS A 160 -3.19 15.49 -6.38
C HIS A 160 -2.49 15.69 -7.71
#